data_AF-A0A353ZFR1-F1
#
_entry.id   AF-A0A353ZFR1-F1
#
_cell.length_a   1.000
_cell.length_b   1.000
_cell.length_c   1.000
_cell.angle_alpha   90.00
_cell.angle_beta   90.00
_cell.angle_gamma   90.00
#
_symmetry.space_group_name_H-M   'P 1'
#
loop_
_entity.id
_entity.type
_entity.pdbx_description
1 polymer ?
#
loop_
_entity_poly.entity_id
_entity_poly.type
_entity_poly.pdbx_seq_one_letter_code
_entity_poly.pdbx_strand_id
1 'polypeptide(L)' 'MTQLWRRANEEVLIGDDVTVRVLEVGLTFVRLGITTAGANPSYREVELACQKSPSSEDDPALANPLAEGRPRFS' A
#
# COMPACT_ATOMS: atom_id res chain seq x y z
N MET A 1 5.97 14.03 3.28
CA MET A 1 5.84 12.73 2.60
C MET A 1 4.56 12.76 1.78
N THR A 2 4.64 12.57 0.47
CA THR A 2 3.45 12.59 -0.41
C THR A 2 3.18 11.16 -0.86
N GLN A 3 1.93 10.71 -0.70
CA GLN A 3 1.50 9.40 -1.17
C GLN A 3 0.65 9.59 -2.43
N LEU A 4 1.00 8.85 -3.49
CA LEU A 4 0.27 8.84 -4.75
C LEU A 4 -0.26 7.43 -4.99
N TRP A 5 -1.51 7.34 -5.39
CA TRP A 5 -2.15 6.07 -5.76
C TRP A 5 -2.00 5.85 -7.26
N ARG A 6 -1.60 4.64 -7.64
CA ARG A 6 -1.46 4.20 -9.02
C ARG A 6 -2.00 2.78 -9.20
N ARG A 7 -2.65 2.54 -10.32
CA ARG A 7 -3.12 1.22 -10.76
C ARG A 7 -2.09 0.55 -11.67
N ALA A 8 -2.26 -0.73 -11.94
CA ALA A 8 -1.47 -1.42 -12.95
C ALA A 8 -1.52 -0.66 -14.29
N ASN A 9 -0.39 -0.62 -14.97
CA ASN A 9 -0.11 0.15 -16.19
C ASN A 9 -0.10 1.68 -16.05
N GLU A 10 -0.39 2.24 -14.88
CA GLU A 10 -0.22 3.68 -14.65
C GLU A 10 1.22 4.03 -14.29
N GLU A 11 1.60 5.27 -14.58
CA GLU A 11 2.92 5.79 -14.28
C GLU A 11 2.87 7.11 -13.52
N VAL A 12 3.99 7.46 -12.90
CA VAL A 12 4.21 8.72 -12.23
C VAL A 12 5.58 9.25 -12.58
N LEU A 13 5.63 10.54 -12.88
CA LEU A 13 6.87 11.27 -13.05
C LEU A 13 7.30 11.83 -11.68
N ILE A 14 8.57 11.64 -11.34
CA ILE A 14 9.20 12.15 -10.13
C ILE A 14 10.32 13.10 -10.56
N GLY A 15 10.13 14.40 -10.30
CA GLY A 15 10.96 15.43 -10.92
C GLY A 15 10.77 15.44 -12.44
N ASP A 16 11.84 15.73 -13.18
CA ASP A 16 11.83 15.78 -14.64
C ASP A 16 12.47 14.53 -15.28
N ASP A 17 13.18 13.72 -14.49
CA ASP A 17 14.06 12.68 -15.01
C ASP A 17 13.65 11.25 -14.65
N VAL A 18 12.74 11.04 -13.69
CA VAL A 18 12.41 9.69 -13.22
C VAL A 18 10.96 9.36 -13.52
N THR A 19 10.73 8.28 -14.26
CA THR A 19 9.40 7.70 -14.48
C THR A 19 9.30 6.38 -13.74
N VAL A 20 8.26 6.21 -12.93
CA VAL A 20 7.94 4.94 -12.28
C VAL A 20 6.60 4.44 -12.80
N ARG A 21 6.58 3.24 -13.38
CA ARG A 21 5.39 2.58 -13.91
C ARG A 21 5.05 1.35 -13.09
N VAL A 22 3.77 1.17 -12.78
CA VAL A 22 3.28 -0.08 -12.18
C VAL A 22 3.11 -1.09 -13.31
N LEU A 23 3.97 -2.11 -13.36
CA LEU A 23 3.93 -3.14 -14.40
C LEU A 23 2.90 -4.22 -14.07
N GLU A 24 2.89 -4.67 -12.81
CA GLU A 24 2.03 -5.75 -12.35
C GLU A 24 1.67 -5.55 -10.89
N VAL A 25 0.43 -5.88 -10.53
CA VAL A 25 -0.04 -5.96 -9.13
C VAL A 25 -0.52 -7.38 -8.89
N GLY A 26 0.27 -8.15 -8.14
CA GLY A 26 -0.10 -9.46 -7.65
C GLY A 26 -0.78 -9.38 -6.28
N LEU A 27 -1.21 -10.53 -5.75
CA LEU A 27 -1.84 -10.61 -4.43
C LEU A 27 -0.92 -10.18 -3.29
N THR A 28 0.38 -10.44 -3.44
CA THR A 28 1.40 -10.25 -2.40
C THR A 28 2.58 -9.42 -2.86
N PHE A 29 2.59 -8.99 -4.13
CA PHE A 29 3.70 -8.23 -4.70
C PHE A 29 3.21 -7.16 -5.68
N VAL A 30 4.06 -6.17 -5.92
CA VAL A 30 3.95 -5.23 -7.01
C VAL A 30 5.26 -5.22 -7.79
N ARG A 31 5.18 -5.24 -9.12
CA ARG A 31 6.34 -5.06 -9.99
C ARG A 31 6.32 -3.65 -10.58
N LEU A 32 7.43 -2.93 -10.41
CA LEU A 32 7.61 -1.56 -10.85
C LEU A 32 8.71 -1.48 -11.91
N GLY A 33 8.43 -0.77 -12.99
CA GLY A 33 9.44 -0.35 -13.97
C GLY A 33 9.91 1.05 -13.60
N ILE A 34 11.22 1.24 -13.49
CA ILE A 34 11.84 2.54 -13.17
C ILE A 34 12.71 2.94 -14.34
N THR A 35 12.36 4.05 -14.98
CA THR A 35 13.13 4.66 -16.05
C THR A 35 13.76 5.94 -15.54
N THR A 36 15.06 6.09 -15.75
CA THR A 36 15.76 7.37 -15.58
C THR A 36 16.08 7.95 -16.95
N ALA A 37 15.72 9.21 -17.18
CA ALA A 37 16.12 10.01 -18.31
C ALA A 37 17.43 10.77 -18.00
N GLY A 38 17.91 11.56 -18.97
CA GLY A 38 19.12 12.37 -18.84
C GLY A 38 20.31 11.81 -19.61
N ALA A 39 21.53 12.19 -19.20
CA ALA A 39 22.76 11.89 -19.94
C ALA A 39 23.07 10.38 -20.03
N ASN A 40 22.61 9.60 -19.06
CA ASN A 40 22.76 8.15 -19.02
C ASN A 40 21.39 7.52 -18.72
N PRO A 41 20.53 7.35 -19.75
CA PRO A 41 19.22 6.77 -19.54
C PRO A 41 19.35 5.32 -19.10
N SER A 42 18.48 4.89 -18.19
CA SER A 42 18.50 3.51 -17.68
C SER A 42 17.08 3.02 -17.40
N TYR A 43 16.92 1.70 -17.45
CA TYR A 43 15.69 1.01 -17.10
C TYR A 43 16.01 -0.12 -16.14
N ARG A 44 15.17 -0.29 -15.11
CA ARG A 44 15.22 -1.44 -14.21
C ARG A 44 13.83 -1.81 -13.73
N GLU A 45 13.65 -3.10 -13.45
CA GLU A 45 12.45 -3.62 -12.80
C GLU A 45 12.74 -3.96 -11.35
N VAL A 46 11.79 -3.66 -10.47
CA VAL A 46 11.88 -3.96 -9.04
C VAL A 46 10.58 -4.61 -8.61
N GLU A 47 10.69 -5.72 -7.90
CA GLU A 47 9.57 -6.39 -7.24
C GLU A 47 9.56 -6.02 -5.76
N LEU A 48 8.42 -5.56 -5.25
CA LEU A 48 8.23 -5.20 -3.86
C LEU A 48 7.11 -6.05 -3.27
N ALA A 49 7.31 -6.55 -2.04
CA ALA A 49 6.23 -7.20 -1.30
C ALA A 49 5.16 -6.18 -0.89
N CYS A 50 3.89 -6.52 -1.07
CA CYS A 50 2.78 -5.71 -0.58
C CYS A 50 2.84 -5.68 0.95
N GLN A 51 2.92 -4.49 1.53
CA GLN A 51 2.74 -4.34 2.97
C GLN A 51 1.27 -4.55 3.31
N LYS A 52 0.98 -5.44 4.26
CA LYS A 52 -0.36 -5.58 4.82
C LYS A 52 -0.78 -4.18 5.28
N SER A 53 -1.92 -3.68 4.77
CA SER A 53 -2.49 -2.45 5.33
C SER A 53 -2.68 -2.69 6.83
N PRO A 54 -2.35 -1.73 7.71
CA PRO A 54 -2.65 -1.87 9.13
C PRO A 54 -4.16 -2.10 9.23
N SER A 55 -4.54 -3.35 9.46
CA SER A 55 -5.94 -3.75 9.59
C SER A 55 -6.35 -3.27 10.96
N SER A 56 -7.51 -2.62 11.08
CA SER A 56 -8.08 -2.14 12.34
C SER A 56 -8.45 -3.27 13.33
N GLU A 57 -7.89 -4.48 13.17
CA GLU A 57 -8.10 -5.67 14.00
C GLU A 57 -7.27 -5.66 15.29
N ASP A 58 -6.39 -4.68 15.49
CA ASP A 58 -5.64 -4.46 16.73
C ASP A 58 -6.25 -3.30 17.56
N ASP A 59 -7.58 -3.17 17.52
CA ASP A 59 -8.31 -2.32 18.47
C ASP A 59 -8.86 -3.18 19.62
N PRO A 60 -8.14 -3.29 20.76
CA PRO A 60 -8.63 -4.04 21.92
C PRO A 60 -9.91 -3.45 22.52
N ALA A 61 -10.41 -2.30 22.06
CA ALA A 61 -11.65 -1.70 22.54
C ALA A 61 -12.92 -2.38 21.98
N LEU A 62 -12.81 -3.32 21.04
CA LEU A 62 -13.93 -4.16 20.57
C LEU A 62 -14.11 -5.45 21.38
N ALA A 63 -13.33 -5.65 22.46
CA ALA A 63 -13.66 -6.63 23.49
C ALA A 63 -14.92 -6.18 24.24
N ASN A 64 -16.07 -6.55 23.69
CA ASN A 64 -17.42 -6.29 24.18
C ASN A 64 -17.54 -6.41 25.73
N PRO A 65 -17.81 -5.32 26.48
CA PRO A 65 -17.99 -5.40 27.93
C PRO A 65 -19.39 -5.87 28.38
N LEU A 66 -20.27 -6.35 27.47
CA LEU A 66 -21.65 -6.73 27.81
C LEU A 66 -21.81 -8.14 28.40
N ALA A 67 -20.76 -8.76 28.95
CA ALA A 67 -20.83 -10.09 29.56
C ALA A 67 -20.99 -10.11 31.09
N GLU A 68 -21.05 -8.96 31.79
CA GLU A 68 -21.20 -8.95 33.25
C GLU A 68 -22.23 -7.91 33.74
N GLY A 69 -23.29 -8.38 34.40
CA GLY A 69 -24.09 -7.58 35.34
C GLY A 69 -25.59 -7.43 35.03
N ARG A 70 -26.43 -8.16 35.78
CA ARG A 70 -27.91 -8.15 35.78
C ARG A 70 -28.54 -6.78 36.18
N PRO A 71 -29.89 -6.66 36.13
CA PRO A 71 -30.62 -6.88 37.38
C PRO A 71 -31.90 -7.74 37.25
N ARG A 72 -32.20 -8.48 38.33
CA ARG A 72 -33.54 -8.99 38.67
C ARG A 72 -34.41 -7.80 39.11
N PHE A 73 -35.58 -7.60 38.52
CA PHE A 73 -36.80 -7.01 39.09
C PHE A 73 -37.94 -7.31 38.09
N SER A 74 -39.17 -7.70 38.41
CA SER A 74 -39.92 -8.10 39.61
C SER A 74 -41.08 -8.93 39.10
#